data_AF-A0A286EBE7-F1
#
_entry.id   AF-A0A286EBE7-F1
#
_cell.length_a   1.000
_cell.length_b   1.000
_cell.length_c   1.000
_cell.angle_alpha   90.00
_cell.angle_beta   90.00
_cell.angle_gamma   90.00
#
_symmetry.space_group_name_H-M   'P 1'
#
loop_
_entity.id
_entity.type
_entity.pdbx_description
1 polymer ?
#
loop_
_entity_poly.entity_id
_entity_poly.type
_entity_poly.pdbx_seq_one_letter_code
_entity_poly.pdbx_strand_id
1 'polypeptide(L)'
;MIVLHGYAAGKGIAIGRAHLVVRGVSEVPQYHLHENEISSEINRFETAIKATRKQLEQLRSAIPENAPTELGAFISLHLMLLTDVTLSREPIDILEEQAINAEWALKIQTDRLSQQFDEIDDEYLRQRKQDMLQVVERIQKNLVGKSTEIVLDANLLDDTILIAHDLSPADTVYFKDQRIEGFVTDIGGSTSHTAILGRSLNIPSVIGVGNARQLISEHEWVIVDGIGGVLIINPDEIVLAEYRRRLKAFRSRQRALNKLKKTAATTADGEEIELLANIESADDIKALHNLGADGVGLLRTEFLYLNRDTLPEEEELYQVYSDIAKKLKGKPLTIRTVDLGVDKNPRWFGNNGTPNAALNPALGLTGIRLCHAEPVMFRTQMRAILRAAVHGKIRMMFPMIASLSELKQSLVHLETAKKQLTERGEPFAEVDVGCMIEIPSAALTVSSLLKWVDFVSIGTNDLIQYTLSVDRSDDAVSHLYQPAHPAVIKLLSHIIRTANRVGKGVSLCGEMAGDTTYTRLLLGLGLRKFSMNINNLLDVKDVILRSDTEDLENDIIKIVRNEDPDKTDALLKKLNEFDPNGIAPMQAA
;
A
#
# COMPACT_ATOMS: atom_id res chain seq x y z
N MET A 1 -13.19 30.31 0.98
CA MET A 1 -13.28 28.91 0.52
C MET A 1 -12.17 28.62 -0.46
N ILE A 2 -11.30 27.66 -0.15
CA ILE A 2 -10.24 27.17 -1.05
C ILE A 2 -10.51 25.68 -1.29
N VAL A 3 -10.34 25.22 -2.53
CA VAL A 3 -10.49 23.81 -2.89
C VAL A 3 -9.14 23.31 -3.38
N LEU A 4 -8.66 22.22 -2.76
CA LEU A 4 -7.43 21.55 -3.15
C LEU A 4 -7.73 20.12 -3.58
N HIS A 5 -7.01 19.65 -4.59
CA HIS A 5 -7.14 18.30 -5.12
C HIS A 5 -5.93 17.46 -4.73
N GLY A 6 -6.18 16.19 -4.44
CA GLY A 6 -5.15 15.19 -4.18
C GLY A 6 -5.67 13.79 -4.50
N TYR A 7 -4.94 12.80 -4.03
CA TYR A 7 -5.28 11.39 -4.20
C TYR A 7 -6.20 10.91 -3.07
N ALA A 8 -7.34 10.34 -3.44
CA ALA A 8 -8.21 9.64 -2.51
C ALA A 8 -7.53 8.37 -1.96
N ALA A 9 -7.36 8.30 -0.64
CA ALA A 9 -6.75 7.15 0.03
C ALA A 9 -7.76 6.38 0.88
N GLY A 10 -8.56 7.07 1.68
CA GLY A 10 -9.61 6.46 2.51
C GLY A 10 -11.00 6.89 2.06
N LYS A 11 -11.92 5.93 1.91
CA LYS A 11 -13.28 6.20 1.45
C LYS A 11 -14.10 6.93 2.52
N GLY A 12 -14.94 7.87 2.08
CA GLY A 12 -15.93 8.55 2.91
C GLY A 12 -15.75 10.06 2.92
N ILE A 13 -16.53 10.73 3.76
CA ILE A 13 -16.53 12.18 3.90
C ILE A 13 -16.33 12.51 5.37
N ALA A 14 -15.35 13.34 5.69
CA ALA A 14 -15.18 13.92 7.02
C ALA A 14 -15.47 15.41 6.97
N ILE A 15 -16.15 15.92 7.99
CA ILE A 15 -16.44 17.35 8.17
C ILE A 15 -16.03 17.69 9.58
N GLY A 16 -15.09 18.61 9.73
CA GLY A 16 -14.45 18.81 11.02
C GLY A 16 -13.55 20.03 11.07
N ARG A 17 -12.84 20.15 12.18
CA ARG A 17 -11.86 21.21 12.41
C ARG A 17 -10.46 20.69 12.14
N ALA A 18 -9.68 21.48 11.41
CA ALA A 18 -8.29 21.16 11.12
C ALA A 18 -7.44 21.20 12.39
N HIS A 19 -6.58 20.19 12.54
CA HIS A 19 -5.50 20.15 13.52
C HIS A 19 -4.18 19.95 12.78
N LEU A 20 -3.29 20.93 12.87
CA LEU A 20 -2.03 20.94 12.15
C LEU A 20 -0.98 20.13 12.91
N VAL A 21 -0.55 19.01 12.33
CA VAL A 21 0.53 18.19 12.89
C VAL A 21 1.87 18.84 12.58
N VAL A 22 2.50 19.40 13.61
CA VAL A 22 3.84 19.97 13.51
C VAL A 22 4.86 18.86 13.76
N ARG A 23 5.45 18.34 12.69
CA ARG A 23 6.70 17.58 12.79
C ARG A 23 7.87 18.55 12.87
N GLY A 24 8.66 18.41 13.93
CA GLY A 24 9.90 19.16 14.09
C GLY A 24 10.84 18.93 12.90
N VAL A 25 11.65 19.98 12.65
CA VAL A 25 12.83 20.09 11.78
C VAL A 25 12.62 20.91 10.50
N SER A 26 11.50 20.80 9.76
CA SER A 26 11.42 21.52 8.46
C SER A 26 10.88 22.96 8.53
N GLU A 27 10.13 23.30 9.57
CA GLU A 27 9.56 24.64 9.73
C GLU A 27 9.87 25.22 11.08
N VAL A 28 11.10 25.72 11.17
CA VAL A 28 11.44 26.70 12.18
C VAL A 28 10.80 28.02 11.77
N PRO A 29 9.91 28.62 12.57
CA PRO A 29 9.48 29.99 12.32
C PRO A 29 10.65 30.94 12.53
N GLN A 30 10.93 31.77 11.53
CA GLN A 30 11.87 32.88 11.69
C GLN A 30 11.18 33.99 12.48
N TYR A 31 11.78 34.42 13.58
CA TYR A 31 11.41 35.66 14.25
C TYR A 31 12.64 36.48 14.58
N HIS A 32 12.45 37.81 14.60
CA HIS A 32 13.51 38.75 14.95
C HIS A 32 13.60 38.93 16.46
N LEU A 33 14.83 39.02 16.95
CA LEU A 33 15.16 39.26 18.34
C LEU A 33 15.42 40.75 18.57
N HIS A 34 15.11 41.25 19.76
CA HIS A 34 15.59 42.55 20.21
C HIS A 34 17.07 42.45 20.66
N GLU A 35 17.82 43.56 20.60
CA GLU A 35 19.27 43.58 20.95
C GLU A 35 19.56 43.03 22.36
N ASN A 36 18.62 43.18 23.29
CA ASN A 36 18.71 42.67 24.67
C ASN A 36 18.46 41.16 24.80
N GLU A 37 17.92 40.50 23.76
CA GLU A 37 17.58 39.07 23.74
C GLU A 37 18.67 38.22 23.08
N ILE A 38 19.53 38.83 22.25
CA ILE A 38 20.60 38.16 21.51
C ILE A 38 21.50 37.35 22.44
N SER A 39 22.01 37.95 23.52
CA SER A 39 22.89 37.24 24.47
C SER A 39 22.22 36.05 25.16
N SER A 40 20.91 36.13 25.40
CA SER A 40 20.14 35.02 25.97
C SER A 40 19.97 33.88 24.96
N GLU A 41 19.72 34.22 23.70
CA GLU A 41 19.54 33.23 22.63
C GLU A 41 20.86 32.51 22.29
N ILE A 42 22.00 33.21 22.33
CA ILE A 42 23.32 32.59 22.19
C ILE A 42 23.55 31.55 23.30
N ASN A 43 23.26 31.92 24.54
CA ASN A 43 23.40 31.01 25.68
C ASN A 43 22.44 29.80 25.56
N ARG A 44 21.24 30.00 24.99
CA ARG A 44 20.29 28.92 24.68
C ARG A 44 20.86 27.95 23.64
N PHE A 45 21.45 28.47 22.56
CA PHE A 45 22.11 27.66 21.54
C PHE A 45 23.29 26.86 22.09
N GLU A 46 24.19 27.51 22.83
CA GLU A 46 25.31 26.82 23.49
C GLU A 46 24.85 25.72 24.44
N THR A 47 23.74 25.95 25.16
CA THR A 47 23.16 24.96 26.06
C THR A 47 22.64 23.74 25.29
N ALA A 48 22.03 23.94 24.11
CA ALA A 48 21.59 22.85 23.24
C ALA A 48 22.78 22.03 22.68
N ILE A 49 23.87 22.69 22.29
CA ILE A 49 25.11 22.02 21.88
C ILE A 49 25.69 21.19 23.03
N LYS A 50 25.79 21.76 24.23
CA LYS A 50 26.27 21.07 25.45
C LYS A 50 25.39 19.86 25.80
N ALA A 51 24.07 19.99 25.69
CA ALA A 51 23.13 18.91 25.92
C ALA A 51 23.28 17.78 24.89
N THR A 52 23.45 18.12 23.61
CA THR A 52 23.66 17.16 22.52
C THR A 52 24.97 16.39 22.72
N ARG A 53 26.05 17.09 23.07
CA ARG A 53 27.35 16.46 23.39
C ARG A 53 27.23 15.46 24.52
N LYS A 54 26.60 15.85 25.63
CA LYS A 54 26.39 14.97 26.79
C LYS A 54 25.60 13.72 26.43
N GLN A 55 24.59 13.83 25.56
CA GLN A 55 23.81 12.69 25.07
C GLN A 55 24.65 11.71 24.25
N LEU A 56 25.50 12.22 23.36
CA LEU A 56 26.39 11.38 22.54
C LEU A 56 27.50 10.73 23.38
N GLU A 57 28.05 11.43 24.37
CA GLU A 57 29.01 10.85 25.32
C GLU A 57 28.40 9.72 26.15
N GLN A 58 27.15 9.90 26.60
CA GLN A 58 26.39 8.86 27.31
C GLN A 58 26.15 7.64 26.42
N LEU A 59 25.72 7.85 25.17
CA LEU A 59 25.57 6.78 24.18
C LEU A 59 26.88 6.03 23.96
N ARG A 60 28.01 6.75 23.84
CA ARG A 60 29.34 6.14 23.71
C ARG A 60 29.71 5.28 24.92
N SER A 61 29.41 5.76 26.13
CA SER A 61 29.69 5.01 27.37
C SER A 61 28.79 3.81 27.61
N ALA A 62 27.63 3.75 26.93
CA ALA A 62 26.65 2.67 27.03
C ALA A 62 26.86 1.56 25.97
N ILE A 63 27.88 1.68 25.12
CA ILE A 63 28.23 0.65 24.12
C ILE A 63 28.83 -0.57 24.85
N PRO A 64 28.25 -1.78 24.70
CA PRO A 64 28.83 -3.02 25.25
C PRO A 64 30.19 -3.36 24.60
N GLU A 65 31.09 -4.02 25.33
CA GLU A 65 32.40 -4.46 24.79
C GLU A 65 32.30 -5.38 23.57
N ASN A 66 31.14 -6.03 23.38
CA ASN A 66 30.86 -6.95 22.27
C ASN A 66 30.21 -6.28 21.05
N ALA A 67 30.06 -4.95 21.06
CA ALA A 67 29.44 -4.22 19.97
C ALA A 67 30.38 -4.09 18.76
N PRO A 68 29.84 -3.97 17.53
CA PRO A 68 30.63 -3.70 16.34
C PRO A 68 31.49 -2.44 16.51
N THR A 69 32.77 -2.51 16.16
CA THR A 69 33.74 -1.40 16.27
C THR A 69 33.31 -0.15 15.50
N GLU A 70 32.48 -0.34 14.47
CA GLU A 70 31.89 0.71 13.62
C GLU A 70 30.95 1.65 14.39
N LEU A 71 30.22 1.15 15.40
CA LEU A 71 29.33 1.98 16.24
C LEU A 71 30.12 3.01 17.08
N GLY A 72 31.29 2.63 17.58
CA GLY A 72 32.17 3.55 18.31
C GLY A 72 32.78 4.62 17.41
N ALA A 73 33.16 4.24 16.19
CA ALA A 73 33.67 5.16 15.18
C ALA A 73 32.60 6.18 14.74
N PHE A 74 31.36 5.72 14.54
CA PHE A 74 30.21 6.56 14.19
C PHE A 74 29.91 7.65 15.23
N ILE A 75 29.83 7.30 16.51
CA ILE A 75 29.58 8.30 17.56
C ILE A 75 30.77 9.28 17.68
N SER A 76 32.00 8.80 17.45
CA SER A 76 33.18 9.66 17.46
C SER A 76 33.16 10.70 16.34
N LEU A 77 32.67 10.32 15.15
CA LEU A 77 32.44 11.26 14.04
C LEU A 77 31.40 12.33 14.42
N HIS A 78 30.28 11.94 15.03
CA HIS A 78 29.25 12.89 15.46
C HIS A 78 29.75 13.87 16.53
N LEU A 79 30.60 13.41 17.45
CA LEU A 79 31.25 14.27 18.44
C LEU A 79 32.25 15.25 17.79
N MET A 80 32.95 14.80 16.73
CA MET A 80 33.84 15.65 15.95
C MET A 80 33.05 16.75 15.23
N LEU A 81 31.95 16.40 14.56
CA LEU A 81 31.06 17.37 13.88
C LEU A 81 30.49 18.41 14.85
N LEU A 82 30.09 18.02 16.07
CA LEU A 82 29.63 18.96 17.10
C LEU A 82 30.71 19.94 17.60
N THR A 83 31.97 19.63 17.36
CA THR A 83 33.11 20.47 17.78
C THR A 83 33.61 21.34 16.62
N ASP A 84 33.12 21.08 15.41
CA ASP A 84 33.44 21.85 14.23
C ASP A 84 32.89 23.29 14.34
N VAL A 85 33.67 24.26 13.87
CA VAL A 85 33.32 25.69 13.90
C VAL A 85 32.07 25.97 13.06
N THR A 86 31.90 25.25 11.95
CA THR A 86 30.78 25.38 11.02
C THR A 86 29.42 25.07 11.64
N LEU A 87 29.37 24.23 12.69
CA LEU A 87 28.15 23.88 13.42
C LEU A 87 28.06 24.50 14.81
N SER A 88 29.20 24.77 15.45
CA SER A 88 29.24 25.27 16.83
C SER A 88 29.31 26.80 16.95
N ARG A 89 29.80 27.51 15.93
CA ARG A 89 29.97 28.97 15.95
C ARG A 89 29.27 29.70 14.82
N GLU A 90 29.32 29.22 13.58
CA GLU A 90 28.69 29.94 12.45
C GLU A 90 27.18 30.19 12.64
N PRO A 91 26.38 29.30 13.25
CA PRO A 91 25.01 29.63 13.61
C PRO A 91 24.88 30.76 14.63
N ILE A 92 25.84 30.94 15.54
CA ILE A 92 25.88 32.06 16.49
C ILE A 92 26.16 33.37 15.74
N ASP A 93 27.12 33.35 14.82
CA ASP A 93 27.46 34.53 14.01
C ASP A 93 26.25 34.97 13.16
N ILE A 94 25.55 34.02 12.50
CA ILE A 94 24.34 34.28 11.72
C ILE A 94 23.21 34.86 12.59
N LEU A 95 23.04 34.30 13.80
CA LEU A 95 22.07 34.75 14.81
C LEU A 95 22.36 36.20 15.23
N GLU A 96 23.61 36.53 15.54
CA GLU A 96 24.05 37.86 15.94
C GLU A 96 23.92 38.89 14.82
N GLU A 97 24.39 38.57 13.61
CA GLU A 97 24.39 39.48 12.46
C GLU A 97 22.97 39.83 11.99
N GLN A 98 22.06 38.85 12.01
CA GLN A 98 20.70 39.01 11.47
C GLN A 98 19.65 39.23 12.55
N ALA A 99 20.04 39.19 13.82
CA ALA A 99 19.14 39.28 14.98
C ALA A 99 17.91 38.36 14.84
N ILE A 100 18.16 37.07 14.63
CA ILE A 100 17.15 36.02 14.40
C ILE A 100 17.28 34.92 15.46
N ASN A 101 16.29 34.06 15.59
CA ASN A 101 16.31 32.95 16.56
C ASN A 101 17.30 31.82 16.19
N ALA A 102 17.75 31.08 17.21
CA ALA A 102 18.82 30.09 17.09
C ALA A 102 18.50 28.93 16.14
N GLU A 103 17.25 28.47 16.11
CA GLU A 103 16.82 27.38 15.24
C GLU A 103 16.87 27.81 13.75
N TRP A 104 16.58 29.09 13.46
CA TRP A 104 16.56 29.59 12.08
C TRP A 104 17.99 29.81 11.59
N ALA A 105 18.86 30.33 12.45
CA ALA A 105 20.28 30.47 12.16
C ALA A 105 20.95 29.10 11.89
N LEU A 106 20.61 28.08 12.68
CA LEU A 106 21.06 26.70 12.46
C LEU A 106 20.55 26.13 11.13
N LYS A 107 19.30 26.43 10.75
CA LYS A 107 18.72 26.01 9.47
C LYS A 107 19.46 26.63 8.29
N ILE A 108 19.67 27.95 8.29
CA ILE A 108 20.42 28.66 7.25
C ILE A 108 21.79 28.01 7.03
N GLN A 109 22.49 27.71 8.12
CA GLN A 109 23.81 27.10 8.04
C GLN A 109 23.77 25.66 7.54
N THR A 110 22.76 24.89 7.94
CA THR A 110 22.56 23.51 7.49
C THR A 110 22.26 23.45 6.00
N ASP A 111 21.46 24.38 5.48
CA ASP A 111 21.12 24.47 4.06
C ASP A 111 22.37 24.81 3.23
N ARG A 112 23.20 25.75 3.71
CA ARG A 112 24.49 26.09 3.09
C ARG A 112 25.44 24.88 3.02
N LEU A 113 25.63 24.18 4.13
CA LEU A 113 26.48 22.98 4.17
C LEU A 113 25.91 21.86 3.29
N SER A 114 24.60 21.66 3.31
CA SER A 114 23.93 20.63 2.50
C SER A 114 24.13 20.84 1.01
N GLN A 115 24.10 22.09 0.54
CA GLN A 115 24.39 22.42 -0.85
C GLN A 115 25.85 22.14 -1.21
N GLN A 116 26.79 22.50 -0.33
CA GLN A 116 28.21 22.20 -0.53
C GLN A 116 28.47 20.69 -0.62
N PHE A 117 27.76 19.87 0.18
CA PHE A 117 27.85 18.41 0.12
C PHE A 117 27.26 17.82 -1.17
N ASP A 118 26.21 18.42 -1.73
CA ASP A 118 25.61 17.95 -2.99
C ASP A 118 26.49 18.22 -4.21
N GLU A 119 27.34 19.24 -4.14
CA GLU A 119 28.33 19.59 -5.15
C GLU A 119 29.58 18.67 -5.15
N ILE A 120 29.72 17.79 -4.15
CA ILE A 120 30.84 16.84 -4.07
C ILE A 120 30.58 15.62 -4.96
N ASP A 121 31.49 15.35 -5.91
CA ASP A 121 31.43 14.21 -6.83
C ASP A 121 31.68 12.85 -6.17
N ASP A 122 32.39 12.83 -5.04
CA ASP A 122 32.72 11.62 -4.29
C ASP A 122 31.51 11.11 -3.47
N GLU A 123 31.02 9.93 -3.83
CA GLU A 123 29.84 9.31 -3.22
C GLU A 123 30.01 8.96 -1.74
N TYR A 124 31.24 8.64 -1.30
CA TYR A 124 31.55 8.39 0.10
C TYR A 124 31.52 9.69 0.93
N LEU A 125 32.00 10.80 0.38
CA LEU A 125 31.87 12.12 1.03
C LEU A 125 30.44 12.63 1.04
N ARG A 126 29.65 12.31 0.00
CA ARG A 126 28.22 12.64 -0.05
C ARG A 126 27.42 11.90 1.02
N GLN A 127 27.79 10.67 1.37
CA GLN A 127 27.18 9.92 2.47
C GLN A 127 27.36 10.61 3.85
N ARG A 128 28.46 11.35 4.05
CA ARG A 128 28.69 12.11 5.30
C ARG A 128 27.73 13.28 5.52
N LYS A 129 27.03 13.72 4.46
CA LYS A 129 25.92 14.68 4.57
C LYS A 129 24.85 14.18 5.54
N GLN A 130 24.54 12.88 5.49
CA GLN A 130 23.50 12.30 6.32
C GLN A 130 23.89 12.29 7.81
N ASP A 131 25.17 12.09 8.11
CA ASP A 131 25.71 12.16 9.48
C ASP A 131 25.63 13.59 10.04
N MET A 132 25.98 14.59 9.22
CA MET A 132 25.81 16.00 9.57
C MET A 132 24.34 16.34 9.86
N LEU A 133 23.41 15.93 8.98
CA LEU A 133 21.98 16.18 9.17
C LEU A 133 21.44 15.57 10.46
N GLN A 134 21.90 14.36 10.82
CA GLN A 134 21.53 13.73 12.09
C GLN A 134 22.04 14.49 13.32
N VAL A 135 23.24 15.08 13.24
CA VAL A 135 23.77 15.92 14.31
C VAL A 135 22.93 17.20 14.46
N VAL A 136 22.64 17.87 13.35
CA VAL A 136 21.77 19.06 13.32
C VAL A 136 20.40 18.76 13.92
N GLU A 137 19.78 17.65 13.53
CA GLU A 137 18.48 17.23 14.04
C GLU A 137 18.47 17.11 15.57
N ARG A 138 19.56 16.59 16.16
CA ARG A 138 19.70 16.44 17.62
C ARG A 138 19.91 17.78 18.31
N ILE A 139 20.69 18.70 17.73
CA ILE A 139 20.86 20.06 18.24
C ILE A 139 19.49 20.76 18.26
N GLN A 140 18.76 20.66 17.16
CA GLN A 140 17.45 21.27 17.01
C GLN A 140 16.42 20.70 17.98
N LYS A 141 16.42 19.39 18.23
CA LYS A 141 15.62 18.76 19.30
C LYS A 141 15.94 19.31 20.69
N ASN A 142 17.21 19.60 20.98
CA ASN A 142 17.60 20.19 22.25
C ASN A 142 17.28 21.70 22.33
N LEU A 143 17.21 22.41 21.20
CA LEU A 143 16.74 23.80 21.11
C LEU A 143 15.24 23.95 21.36
N VAL A 144 14.44 23.07 20.76
CA VAL A 144 12.96 23.07 20.85
C VAL A 144 12.46 22.58 22.21
N GLY A 145 13.31 21.87 22.97
CA GLY A 145 12.94 21.24 24.24
C GLY A 145 12.42 19.81 24.02
N LYS A 146 12.73 18.91 24.96
CA LYS A 146 12.54 17.45 24.90
C LYS A 146 11.08 16.97 24.89
N SER A 147 10.29 17.34 23.89
CA SER A 147 9.02 16.68 23.61
C SER A 147 8.87 16.53 22.10
N THR A 148 9.49 15.47 21.58
CA THR A 148 9.20 14.89 20.26
C THR A 148 8.10 13.82 20.37
N GLU A 149 7.20 13.98 21.35
CA GLU A 149 5.90 13.36 21.29
C GLU A 149 5.01 14.30 20.48
N ILE A 150 4.15 13.74 19.64
CA ILE A 150 3.06 14.50 19.04
C ILE A 150 2.26 15.06 20.23
N VAL A 151 2.41 16.36 20.52
CA VAL A 151 1.57 17.02 21.52
C VAL A 151 0.23 17.27 20.82
N LEU A 152 -0.58 16.21 20.75
CA LEU A 152 -2.01 16.41 20.67
C LEU A 152 -2.40 16.98 22.03
N ASP A 153 -2.99 18.17 22.06
CA ASP A 153 -3.66 18.64 23.27
C ASP A 153 -4.58 17.51 23.73
N ALA A 154 -4.56 17.17 25.03
CA ALA A 154 -5.33 16.04 25.60
C ALA A 154 -6.87 16.17 25.41
N ASN A 155 -7.32 17.23 24.74
CA ASN A 155 -8.70 17.56 24.39
C ASN A 155 -8.88 17.71 22.88
N LEU A 156 -8.45 16.73 22.07
CA LEU A 156 -8.90 16.67 20.68
C LEU A 156 -10.44 16.62 20.65
N LEU A 157 -11.04 17.54 19.91
CA LEU A 157 -12.48 17.58 19.70
C LEU A 157 -12.91 16.34 18.90
N ASP A 158 -14.11 15.81 19.16
CA ASP A 158 -14.63 14.61 18.46
C ASP A 158 -14.69 14.79 16.92
N ASP A 159 -14.67 16.02 16.41
CA ASP A 159 -14.72 16.36 14.97
C ASP A 159 -13.35 16.77 14.39
N THR A 160 -12.23 16.20 14.85
CA THR A 160 -10.89 16.63 14.42
C THR A 160 -10.45 15.99 13.10
N ILE A 161 -9.89 16.80 12.20
CA ILE A 161 -9.26 16.39 10.94
C ILE A 161 -7.78 16.74 11.00
N LEU A 162 -6.91 15.73 10.86
CA LEU A 162 -5.47 15.93 10.90
C LEU A 162 -4.94 16.46 9.56
N ILE A 163 -4.13 17.51 9.62
CA ILE A 163 -3.40 18.04 8.46
C ILE A 163 -1.91 17.90 8.75
N ALA A 164 -1.20 17.09 7.97
CA ALA A 164 0.22 16.85 8.15
C ALA A 164 0.99 17.12 6.86
N HIS A 165 2.29 17.39 6.97
CA HIS A 165 3.13 17.38 5.78
C HIS A 165 3.27 15.93 5.25
N ASP A 166 3.59 15.01 6.16
CA ASP A 166 3.70 13.57 5.93
C ASP A 166 3.34 12.80 7.21
N LEU A 167 2.95 11.53 7.06
CA LEU A 167 2.63 10.62 8.15
C LEU A 167 3.47 9.35 8.05
N SER A 168 4.26 9.07 9.09
CA SER A 168 4.97 7.79 9.17
C SER A 168 4.04 6.66 9.64
N PRO A 169 4.38 5.39 9.36
CA PRO A 169 3.65 4.25 9.93
C PRO A 169 3.56 4.27 11.47
N ALA A 170 4.59 4.78 12.16
CA ALA A 170 4.57 4.88 13.62
C ALA A 170 3.51 5.88 14.12
N ASP A 171 3.34 7.01 13.43
CA ASP A 171 2.36 8.04 13.77
C ASP A 171 0.94 7.49 13.68
N THR A 172 0.68 6.63 12.69
CA THR A 172 -0.66 6.08 12.49
C THR A 172 -1.11 5.13 13.60
N VAL A 173 -0.18 4.43 14.26
CA VAL A 173 -0.51 3.62 15.44
C VAL A 173 -0.96 4.51 16.58
N TYR A 174 -0.25 5.62 16.78
CA TYR A 174 -0.61 6.62 17.79
C TYR A 174 -1.98 7.27 17.48
N PHE A 175 -2.26 7.55 16.21
CA PHE A 175 -3.54 8.16 15.79
C PHE A 175 -4.71 7.18 15.74
N LYS A 176 -4.47 5.87 15.59
CA LYS A 176 -5.53 4.85 15.62
C LYS A 176 -6.24 4.79 16.98
N ASP A 177 -5.51 5.11 18.04
CA ASP A 177 -6.06 5.17 19.41
C ASP A 177 -6.74 6.52 19.71
N GLN A 178 -6.62 7.50 18.79
CA GLN A 178 -7.22 8.83 18.90
C GLN A 178 -8.48 8.93 18.01
N ARG A 179 -9.49 9.68 18.45
CA ARG A 179 -10.73 9.89 17.68
C ARG A 179 -10.54 10.96 16.61
N ILE A 180 -10.04 10.55 15.44
CA ILE A 180 -9.92 11.42 14.26
C ILE A 180 -10.98 11.04 13.22
N GLU A 181 -11.61 12.04 12.60
CA GLU A 181 -12.64 11.83 11.57
C GLU A 181 -12.03 11.77 10.16
N GLY A 182 -10.83 12.31 9.96
CA GLY A 182 -10.15 12.35 8.67
C GLY A 182 -8.68 12.76 8.77
N PHE A 183 -7.90 12.53 7.72
CA PHE A 183 -6.55 13.09 7.61
C PHE A 183 -6.19 13.53 6.19
N VAL A 184 -5.27 14.48 6.11
CA VAL A 184 -4.74 15.06 4.87
C VAL A 184 -3.23 15.14 4.94
N THR A 185 -2.54 14.82 3.85
CA THR A 185 -1.09 15.06 3.72
C THR A 185 -0.71 15.91 2.51
N ASP A 186 0.29 16.76 2.69
CA ASP A 186 0.87 17.56 1.61
C ASP A 186 1.60 16.67 0.60
N ILE A 187 2.35 15.68 1.08
CA ILE A 187 3.08 14.73 0.23
C ILE A 187 2.48 13.33 0.23
N GLY A 188 2.80 12.58 -0.83
CA GLY A 188 2.38 11.19 -1.04
C GLY A 188 1.62 10.98 -2.35
N GLY A 189 1.80 9.81 -2.95
CA GLY A 189 1.06 9.35 -4.14
C GLY A 189 0.02 8.29 -3.81
N SER A 190 -0.77 7.89 -4.80
CA SER A 190 -1.81 6.83 -4.70
C SER A 190 -1.30 5.45 -4.25
N THR A 191 0.02 5.24 -4.39
CA THR A 191 0.78 4.03 -4.02
C THR A 191 1.68 4.22 -2.80
N SER A 192 1.71 5.40 -2.20
CA SER A 192 2.56 5.69 -1.03
C SER A 192 2.15 4.87 0.19
N HIS A 193 3.08 4.68 1.13
CA HIS A 193 2.80 4.04 2.42
C HIS A 193 1.60 4.69 3.13
N THR A 194 1.49 6.03 3.06
CA THR A 194 0.36 6.82 3.58
C THR A 194 -0.97 6.47 2.90
N ALA A 195 -0.96 6.22 1.59
CA ALA A 195 -2.17 5.81 0.85
C ALA A 195 -2.65 4.40 1.22
N ILE A 196 -1.72 3.47 1.44
CA ILE A 196 -2.05 2.13 1.94
C ILE A 196 -2.66 2.22 3.34
N LEU A 197 -2.11 3.09 4.19
CA LEU A 197 -2.61 3.31 5.55
C LEU A 197 -4.03 3.89 5.57
N GLY A 198 -4.33 4.89 4.73
CA GLY A 198 -5.68 5.45 4.59
C GLY A 198 -6.73 4.40 4.23
N ARG A 199 -6.38 3.46 3.35
CA ARG A 199 -7.24 2.32 2.98
C ARG A 199 -7.43 1.32 4.13
N SER A 200 -6.39 1.09 4.92
CA SER A 200 -6.40 0.13 6.03
C SER A 200 -7.19 0.63 7.24
N LEU A 201 -7.03 1.91 7.59
CA LEU A 201 -7.73 2.53 8.73
C LEU A 201 -9.21 2.80 8.45
N ASN A 202 -9.63 2.82 7.17
CA ASN A 202 -11.00 3.11 6.76
C ASN A 202 -11.50 4.47 7.29
N ILE A 203 -10.60 5.45 7.31
CA ILE A 203 -10.85 6.85 7.69
C ILE A 203 -10.73 7.72 6.42
N PRO A 204 -11.69 8.62 6.14
CA PRO A 204 -11.62 9.53 5.01
C PRO A 204 -10.26 10.25 4.91
N SER A 205 -9.59 10.13 3.76
CA SER A 205 -8.28 10.76 3.59
C SER A 205 -7.94 11.15 2.16
N VAL A 206 -7.24 12.28 2.05
CA VAL A 206 -6.76 12.87 0.79
C VAL A 206 -5.27 13.15 0.93
N ILE A 207 -4.47 12.64 0.00
CA ILE A 207 -3.00 12.62 0.08
C ILE A 207 -2.41 13.38 -1.10
N GLY A 208 -1.24 14.00 -0.91
CA GLY A 208 -0.54 14.66 -2.01
C GLY A 208 -1.22 15.96 -2.42
N VAL A 209 -1.78 16.69 -1.45
CA VAL A 209 -2.51 17.94 -1.69
C VAL A 209 -1.56 19.13 -1.94
N GLY A 210 -0.27 18.93 -1.70
CA GLY A 210 0.81 19.88 -1.96
C GLY A 210 1.04 20.87 -0.83
N ASN A 211 0.08 21.77 -0.59
CA ASN A 211 0.24 22.92 0.30
C ASN A 211 -0.93 23.12 1.27
N ALA A 212 -1.65 22.05 1.62
CA ALA A 212 -2.78 22.09 2.55
C ALA A 212 -2.35 22.68 3.90
N ARG A 213 -1.20 22.27 4.43
CA ARG A 213 -0.71 22.72 5.75
C ARG A 213 -0.36 24.22 5.79
N GLN A 214 0.04 24.81 4.67
CA GLN A 214 0.35 26.25 4.58
C GLN A 214 -0.91 27.10 4.42
N LEU A 215 -1.98 26.53 3.87
CA LEU A 215 -3.22 27.24 3.54
C LEU A 215 -4.28 27.13 4.63
N ILE A 216 -4.14 26.20 5.58
CA ILE A 216 -5.11 25.90 6.62
C ILE A 216 -4.64 26.47 7.96
N SER A 217 -5.53 27.15 8.67
CA SER A 217 -5.29 27.57 10.05
C SER A 217 -5.76 26.51 11.05
N GLU A 218 -5.12 26.47 12.21
CA GLU A 218 -5.55 25.62 13.33
C GLU A 218 -7.02 25.90 13.69
N HIS A 219 -7.81 24.84 13.93
CA HIS A 219 -9.26 24.85 14.17
C HIS A 219 -10.16 25.35 13.02
N GLU A 220 -9.62 25.57 11.83
CA GLU A 220 -10.42 25.99 10.67
C GLU A 220 -11.36 24.87 10.19
N TRP A 221 -12.55 25.24 9.73
CA TRP A 221 -13.49 24.26 9.17
C TRP A 221 -12.97 23.70 7.85
N VAL A 222 -12.88 22.38 7.79
CA VAL A 222 -12.46 21.68 6.58
C VAL A 222 -13.38 20.50 6.27
N ILE A 223 -13.52 20.19 4.99
CA ILE A 223 -14.20 19.00 4.49
C ILE A 223 -13.17 18.16 3.75
N VAL A 224 -13.06 16.90 4.15
CA VAL A 224 -12.24 15.90 3.47
C VAL A 224 -13.17 14.96 2.73
N ASP A 225 -13.22 15.10 1.40
CA ASP A 225 -13.90 14.17 0.51
C ASP A 225 -12.91 13.10 0.05
N GLY A 226 -12.80 12.05 0.85
CA GLY A 226 -11.94 10.89 0.54
C GLY A 226 -12.50 10.01 -0.58
N ILE A 227 -13.68 10.32 -1.13
CA ILE A 227 -14.22 9.67 -2.34
C ILE A 227 -13.75 10.42 -3.58
N GLY A 228 -13.90 11.75 -3.58
CA GLY A 228 -13.51 12.62 -4.68
C GLY A 228 -12.04 13.02 -4.71
N GLY A 229 -11.28 12.78 -3.63
CA GLY A 229 -9.90 13.25 -3.52
C GLY A 229 -9.81 14.77 -3.33
N VAL A 230 -10.77 15.37 -2.62
CA VAL A 230 -10.90 16.82 -2.51
C VAL A 230 -10.84 17.28 -1.05
N LEU A 231 -10.06 18.32 -0.79
CA LEU A 231 -10.06 19.07 0.46
C LEU A 231 -10.70 20.44 0.24
N ILE A 232 -11.69 20.78 1.05
CA ILE A 232 -12.34 22.10 1.02
C ILE A 232 -12.05 22.82 2.33
N ILE A 233 -11.41 23.97 2.23
CA ILE A 233 -11.00 24.82 3.35
C ILE A 233 -11.99 25.97 3.48
N ASN A 234 -12.50 26.17 4.70
CA ASN A 234 -13.48 27.19 5.05
C ASN A 234 -14.69 27.20 4.08
N PRO A 235 -15.46 26.09 4.05
CA PRO A 235 -16.63 25.95 3.19
C PRO A 235 -17.71 26.95 3.60
N ASP A 236 -18.45 27.49 2.63
CA ASP A 236 -19.65 28.27 2.91
C ASP A 236 -20.80 27.37 3.39
N GLU A 237 -21.88 27.98 3.87
CA GLU A 237 -23.03 27.23 4.39
C GLU A 237 -23.70 26.34 3.34
N ILE A 238 -23.67 26.74 2.07
CA ILE A 238 -24.29 25.99 0.96
C ILE A 238 -23.52 24.70 0.71
N VAL A 239 -22.19 24.80 0.58
CA VAL A 239 -21.29 23.66 0.41
C VAL A 239 -21.34 22.75 1.64
N LEU A 240 -21.33 23.33 2.84
CA LEU A 240 -21.44 22.55 4.09
C LEU A 240 -22.76 21.78 4.17
N ALA A 241 -23.88 22.38 3.79
CA ALA A 241 -25.18 21.70 3.75
C ALA A 241 -25.21 20.55 2.73
N GLU A 242 -24.64 20.77 1.54
CA GLU A 242 -24.53 19.73 0.51
C GLU A 242 -23.66 18.56 0.97
N TYR A 243 -22.50 18.83 1.55
CA TYR A 243 -21.62 17.77 2.07
C TYR A 243 -22.22 17.03 3.27
N ARG A 244 -22.99 17.71 4.14
CA ARG A 244 -23.78 17.04 5.19
C ARG A 244 -24.83 16.10 4.61
N ARG A 245 -25.49 16.50 3.51
CA ARG A 245 -26.44 15.63 2.77
C ARG A 245 -25.73 14.40 2.21
N ARG A 246 -24.57 14.59 1.55
CA ARG A 246 -23.73 13.50 1.02
C ARG A 246 -23.25 12.56 2.13
N LEU A 247 -22.77 13.09 3.25
CA LEU A 247 -22.36 12.30 4.42
C LEU A 247 -23.52 11.45 4.98
N LYS A 248 -24.73 12.03 5.06
CA LYS A 248 -25.92 11.30 5.50
C LYS A 248 -26.28 10.17 4.52
N ALA A 249 -26.21 10.43 3.22
CA ALA A 249 -26.44 9.42 2.19
C ALA A 249 -25.39 8.29 2.26
N PHE A 250 -24.11 8.64 2.41
CA PHE A 250 -23.01 7.70 2.58
C PHE A 250 -23.21 6.81 3.81
N ARG A 251 -23.49 7.41 4.99
CA ARG A 251 -23.77 6.65 6.23
C ARG A 251 -25.00 5.75 6.08
N SER A 252 -26.04 6.20 5.37
CA SER A 252 -27.23 5.38 5.08
C SER A 252 -26.90 4.18 4.20
N ARG A 253 -26.12 4.40 3.13
CA ARG A 253 -25.63 3.33 2.25
C ARG A 253 -24.79 2.32 3.03
N GLN A 254 -23.86 2.78 3.87
CA GLN A 254 -23.04 1.88 4.70
C GLN A 254 -23.89 1.03 5.67
N ARG A 255 -24.96 1.59 6.23
CA ARG A 255 -25.92 0.83 7.04
C ARG A 255 -26.68 -0.22 6.22
N ALA A 256 -27.06 0.11 4.99
CA ALA A 256 -27.70 -0.85 4.09
C ALA A 256 -26.75 -2.00 3.72
N LEU A 257 -25.51 -1.69 3.32
CA LEU A 257 -24.48 -2.67 3.00
C LEU A 257 -24.17 -3.59 4.18
N ASN A 258 -24.10 -3.06 5.40
CA ASN A 258 -23.88 -3.87 6.60
C ASN A 258 -24.97 -4.94 6.84
N LYS A 259 -26.19 -4.75 6.33
CA LYS A 259 -27.25 -5.78 6.40
C LYS A 259 -26.94 -6.97 5.49
N LEU A 260 -26.15 -6.78 4.44
CA LEU A 260 -25.79 -7.82 3.47
C LEU A 260 -24.71 -8.79 3.97
N LYS A 261 -24.07 -8.53 5.12
CA LYS A 261 -22.97 -9.35 5.67
C LYS A 261 -23.30 -10.84 5.73
N LYS A 262 -24.53 -11.19 6.12
CA LYS A 262 -25.01 -12.58 6.26
C LYS A 262 -25.76 -13.09 5.04
N THR A 263 -25.95 -12.26 4.02
CA THR A 263 -26.67 -12.64 2.79
C THR A 263 -25.70 -13.39 1.88
N ALA A 264 -26.14 -14.51 1.33
CA ALA A 264 -25.41 -15.24 0.29
C ALA A 264 -25.28 -14.36 -0.96
N ALA A 265 -24.13 -14.40 -1.63
CA ALA A 265 -23.93 -13.66 -2.85
C ALA A 265 -24.52 -14.44 -4.03
N THR A 266 -25.82 -14.26 -4.26
CA THR A 266 -26.56 -14.92 -5.35
C THR A 266 -27.15 -13.85 -6.26
N THR A 267 -27.04 -14.02 -7.58
CA THR A 267 -27.65 -13.10 -8.55
C THR A 267 -29.17 -13.19 -8.55
N ALA A 268 -29.85 -12.26 -9.21
CA ALA A 268 -31.32 -12.22 -9.28
C ALA A 268 -31.91 -13.45 -10.00
N ASP A 269 -31.18 -14.00 -10.96
CA ASP A 269 -31.46 -15.24 -11.70
C ASP A 269 -31.02 -16.52 -10.96
N GLY A 270 -30.43 -16.40 -9.76
CA GLY A 270 -30.16 -17.54 -8.87
C GLY A 270 -28.76 -18.14 -8.97
N GLU A 271 -27.82 -17.50 -9.68
CA GLU A 271 -26.44 -17.97 -9.78
C GLU A 271 -25.65 -17.67 -8.51
N GLU A 272 -24.99 -18.67 -7.94
CA GLU A 272 -24.13 -18.49 -6.75
C GLU A 272 -22.75 -17.93 -7.13
N ILE A 273 -22.34 -16.87 -6.42
CA ILE A 273 -21.06 -16.19 -6.59
C ILE A 273 -20.22 -16.33 -5.32
N GLU A 274 -18.99 -16.82 -5.45
CA GLU A 274 -18.03 -16.85 -4.35
C GLU A 274 -17.31 -15.50 -4.20
N LEU A 275 -17.42 -14.89 -3.02
CA LEU A 275 -16.73 -13.65 -2.67
C LEU A 275 -15.59 -13.92 -1.68
N LEU A 276 -14.37 -13.90 -2.20
CA LEU A 276 -13.14 -14.17 -1.50
C LEU A 276 -12.40 -12.85 -1.17
N ALA A 277 -11.53 -12.91 -0.18
CA ALA A 277 -10.68 -11.79 0.19
C ALA A 277 -9.23 -11.98 -0.27
N ASN A 278 -8.59 -10.88 -0.65
CA ASN A 278 -7.14 -10.75 -0.75
C ASN A 278 -6.60 -10.31 0.62
N ILE A 279 -5.60 -11.01 1.13
CA ILE A 279 -4.97 -10.70 2.42
C ILE A 279 -3.44 -10.71 2.32
N GLU A 280 -2.80 -10.08 3.30
CA GLU A 280 -1.35 -9.98 3.40
C GLU A 280 -0.85 -10.58 4.73
N SER A 281 -1.72 -10.64 5.75
CA SER A 281 -1.38 -11.15 7.08
C SER A 281 -2.50 -11.94 7.74
N ALA A 282 -2.18 -12.60 8.86
CA ALA A 282 -3.16 -13.31 9.67
C ALA A 282 -4.14 -12.39 10.41
N ASP A 283 -3.83 -11.09 10.54
CA ASP A 283 -4.69 -10.11 11.22
C ASP A 283 -5.93 -9.76 10.39
N ASP A 284 -5.82 -9.85 9.06
CA ASP A 284 -6.90 -9.60 8.10
C ASP A 284 -8.08 -10.59 8.26
N ILE A 285 -7.82 -11.77 8.86
CA ILE A 285 -8.83 -12.82 9.02
C ILE A 285 -9.99 -12.41 9.93
N LYS A 286 -9.75 -11.53 10.91
CA LYS A 286 -10.82 -11.00 11.77
C LYS A 286 -11.80 -10.15 10.94
N ALA A 287 -11.28 -9.27 10.09
CA ALA A 287 -12.10 -8.44 9.19
C ALA A 287 -12.86 -9.32 8.18
N LEU A 288 -12.19 -10.34 7.64
CA LEU A 288 -12.78 -11.32 6.72
C LEU A 288 -14.03 -11.99 7.29
N HIS A 289 -13.95 -12.51 8.52
CA HIS A 289 -15.11 -13.13 9.18
C HIS A 289 -16.22 -12.11 9.49
N ASN A 290 -15.86 -10.89 9.89
CA ASN A 290 -16.82 -9.83 10.21
C ASN A 290 -17.61 -9.34 9.00
N LEU A 291 -17.02 -9.35 7.81
CA LEU A 291 -17.63 -8.90 6.57
C LEU A 291 -18.27 -10.04 5.75
N GLY A 292 -18.08 -11.29 6.19
CA GLY A 292 -18.75 -12.46 5.62
C GLY A 292 -18.19 -12.88 4.27
N ALA A 293 -16.86 -12.85 4.10
CA ALA A 293 -16.22 -13.44 2.92
C ALA A 293 -16.23 -14.97 2.99
N ASP A 294 -16.27 -15.62 1.83
CA ASP A 294 -16.35 -17.08 1.70
C ASP A 294 -14.99 -17.77 1.92
N GLY A 295 -13.90 -17.01 1.88
CA GLY A 295 -12.54 -17.49 2.13
C GLY A 295 -11.48 -16.50 1.64
N VAL A 296 -10.26 -17.00 1.47
CA VAL A 296 -9.13 -16.23 0.94
C VAL A 296 -8.84 -16.71 -0.48
N GLY A 297 -8.97 -15.81 -1.45
CA GLY A 297 -8.69 -16.08 -2.85
C GLY A 297 -7.27 -15.71 -3.26
N LEU A 298 -6.59 -14.89 -2.44
CA LEU A 298 -5.18 -14.57 -2.59
C LEU A 298 -4.56 -14.20 -1.24
N LEU A 299 -3.63 -15.02 -0.75
CA LEU A 299 -2.63 -14.61 0.24
C LEU A 299 -1.36 -14.20 -0.51
N ARG A 300 -1.00 -12.92 -0.37
CA ARG A 300 0.28 -12.36 -0.83
C ARG A 300 1.37 -12.74 0.14
N THR A 301 2.43 -13.38 -0.34
CA THR A 301 3.49 -13.92 0.53
C THR A 301 4.75 -13.06 0.57
N GLU A 302 4.82 -12.01 -0.25
CA GLU A 302 6.01 -11.18 -0.45
C GLU A 302 6.45 -10.50 0.85
N PHE A 303 5.50 -10.06 1.68
CA PHE A 303 5.79 -9.43 2.98
C PHE A 303 6.59 -10.33 3.94
N LEU A 304 6.54 -11.66 3.76
CA LEU A 304 7.34 -12.59 4.57
C LEU A 304 8.83 -12.57 4.19
N TYR A 305 9.16 -12.04 3.01
CA TYR A 305 10.51 -11.97 2.46
C TYR A 305 11.09 -10.55 2.44
N LEU A 306 10.23 -9.52 2.50
CA LEU A 306 10.60 -8.11 2.47
C LEU A 306 10.98 -7.60 3.87
N ASN A 307 11.83 -6.57 3.93
CA ASN A 307 12.30 -5.92 5.17
C ASN A 307 13.04 -6.83 6.17
N ARG A 308 13.84 -7.78 5.65
CA ARG A 308 14.65 -8.70 6.47
C ARG A 308 16.04 -8.87 5.87
N ASP A 309 17.00 -9.22 6.72
CA ASP A 309 18.40 -9.43 6.33
C ASP A 309 18.69 -10.89 5.92
N THR A 310 17.76 -11.82 6.18
CA THR A 310 17.87 -13.24 5.83
C THR A 310 16.57 -13.77 5.22
N LEU A 311 16.69 -14.84 4.43
CA LEU A 311 15.54 -15.58 3.90
C LEU A 311 14.74 -16.23 5.04
N PRO A 312 13.39 -16.24 4.95
CA PRO A 312 12.56 -16.89 5.94
C PRO A 312 12.78 -18.40 5.93
N GLU A 313 12.83 -18.98 7.12
CA GLU A 313 12.98 -20.42 7.30
C GLU A 313 11.67 -21.18 7.04
N GLU A 314 11.77 -22.47 6.76
CA GLU A 314 10.61 -23.33 6.50
C GLU A 314 9.60 -23.32 7.66
N GLU A 315 10.10 -23.41 8.89
CA GLU A 315 9.26 -23.46 10.09
C GLU A 315 8.52 -22.13 10.31
N GLU A 316 9.18 -21.00 10.07
CA GLU A 316 8.57 -19.68 10.15
C GLU A 316 7.41 -19.55 9.15
N LEU A 317 7.65 -19.92 7.88
CA LEU A 317 6.62 -19.91 6.86
C LEU A 317 5.45 -20.84 7.21
N TYR A 318 5.76 -22.05 7.71
CA TYR A 318 4.74 -23.02 8.12
C TYR A 318 3.88 -22.48 9.26
N GLN A 319 4.46 -21.82 10.27
CA GLN A 319 3.70 -21.25 11.38
C GLN A 319 2.71 -20.19 10.89
N VAL A 320 3.16 -19.28 10.02
CA VAL A 320 2.28 -18.26 9.42
C VAL A 320 1.14 -18.91 8.63
N TYR A 321 1.44 -19.83 7.71
CA TYR A 321 0.42 -20.45 6.87
C TYR A 321 -0.56 -21.32 7.69
N SER A 322 -0.05 -22.05 8.69
CA SER A 322 -0.88 -22.91 9.53
C SER A 322 -1.79 -22.10 10.47
N ASP A 323 -1.33 -20.96 10.99
CA ASP A 323 -2.15 -20.05 11.79
C ASP A 323 -3.31 -19.48 10.97
N ILE A 324 -3.03 -19.03 9.74
CA ILE A 324 -4.06 -18.52 8.82
C ILE A 324 -5.07 -19.64 8.50
N ALA A 325 -4.60 -20.83 8.14
CA ALA A 325 -5.46 -21.97 7.80
C ALA A 325 -6.40 -22.36 8.97
N LYS A 326 -5.87 -22.41 10.20
CA LYS A 326 -6.67 -22.69 11.41
C LYS A 326 -7.71 -21.60 11.67
N LYS A 327 -7.32 -20.32 11.56
CA LYS A 327 -8.22 -19.17 11.76
C LYS A 327 -9.35 -19.09 10.74
N LEU A 328 -9.16 -19.66 9.54
CA LEU A 328 -10.18 -19.71 8.49
C LEU A 328 -11.30 -20.73 8.75
N LYS A 329 -11.13 -21.64 9.72
CA LYS A 329 -12.18 -22.59 10.16
C LYS A 329 -12.82 -23.38 9.00
N GLY A 330 -11.98 -23.91 8.10
CA GLY A 330 -12.40 -24.74 6.97
C GLY A 330 -12.70 -23.98 5.68
N LYS A 331 -12.74 -22.65 5.69
CA LYS A 331 -12.80 -21.84 4.47
C LYS A 331 -11.52 -22.00 3.63
N PRO A 332 -11.61 -21.91 2.28
CA PRO A 332 -10.46 -22.09 1.41
C PRO A 332 -9.42 -20.97 1.60
N LEU A 333 -8.15 -21.35 1.50
CA LEU A 333 -6.99 -20.46 1.51
C LEU A 333 -6.17 -20.66 0.25
N THR A 334 -6.18 -19.69 -0.67
CA THR A 334 -5.26 -19.70 -1.81
C THR A 334 -3.99 -18.96 -1.48
N ILE A 335 -2.86 -19.67 -1.42
CA ILE A 335 -1.53 -19.11 -1.21
C ILE A 335 -0.83 -18.95 -2.55
N ARG A 336 -0.45 -17.72 -2.89
CA ARG A 336 0.41 -17.45 -4.04
C ARG A 336 1.86 -17.62 -3.61
N THR A 337 2.62 -18.43 -4.35
CA THR A 337 4.07 -18.53 -4.12
C THR A 337 4.71 -17.17 -4.34
N VAL A 338 5.89 -16.98 -3.78
CA VAL A 338 6.54 -15.67 -3.68
C VAL A 338 6.65 -14.98 -5.06
N ASP A 339 6.14 -13.75 -5.14
CA ASP A 339 6.20 -12.90 -6.33
C ASP A 339 7.11 -11.68 -6.08
N LEU A 340 8.41 -11.95 -6.03
CA LEU A 340 9.44 -10.94 -5.87
C LEU A 340 10.09 -10.65 -7.23
N GLY A 341 10.43 -9.38 -7.44
CA GLY A 341 11.28 -8.93 -8.52
C GLY A 341 12.47 -8.15 -7.97
N VAL A 342 13.45 -7.90 -8.86
CA VAL A 342 14.68 -7.15 -8.55
C VAL A 342 14.37 -5.72 -8.08
N ASP A 343 13.24 -5.16 -8.50
CA ASP A 343 12.70 -3.86 -8.06
C ASP A 343 12.41 -3.79 -6.55
N LYS A 344 12.11 -4.91 -5.91
CA LYS A 344 11.75 -4.95 -4.48
C LYS A 344 12.97 -5.04 -3.55
N ASN A 345 14.17 -5.08 -4.13
CA ASN A 345 15.51 -5.03 -3.52
C ASN A 345 15.60 -5.53 -2.07
N PRO A 346 15.29 -6.81 -1.79
CA PRO A 346 15.35 -7.34 -0.43
C PRO A 346 16.81 -7.38 0.07
N ARG A 347 17.05 -6.97 1.31
CA ARG A 347 18.41 -6.76 1.87
C ARG A 347 19.33 -7.99 1.84
N TRP A 348 18.76 -9.18 1.73
CA TRP A 348 19.48 -10.45 1.63
C TRP A 348 19.95 -10.81 0.22
N PHE A 349 19.52 -10.08 -0.83
CA PHE A 349 20.24 -10.05 -2.11
C PHE A 349 21.54 -9.28 -1.86
N GLY A 350 22.60 -9.98 -1.43
CA GLY A 350 23.84 -9.33 -0.97
C GLY A 350 24.42 -8.30 -1.95
N ASN A 351 25.31 -7.44 -1.46
CA ASN A 351 25.97 -6.32 -2.16
C ASN A 351 26.66 -6.65 -3.52
N ASN A 352 26.68 -7.91 -3.96
CA ASN A 352 27.26 -8.37 -5.23
C ASN A 352 26.23 -8.93 -6.23
N GLY A 353 24.92 -8.70 -6.05
CA GLY A 353 23.86 -9.51 -6.67
C GLY A 353 22.93 -8.85 -7.70
N THR A 354 23.07 -7.56 -8.04
CA THR A 354 22.35 -6.99 -9.18
C THR A 354 23.33 -6.30 -10.14
N PRO A 355 23.83 -7.00 -11.18
CA PRO A 355 24.45 -6.31 -12.30
C PRO A 355 23.35 -5.47 -12.96
N ASN A 356 23.36 -4.17 -12.66
CA ASN A 356 22.37 -3.17 -13.04
C ASN A 356 21.01 -3.39 -12.35
N ALA A 357 20.42 -2.32 -11.79
CA ALA A 357 18.97 -2.25 -11.71
C ALA A 357 18.44 -2.64 -13.10
N ALA A 358 17.73 -3.76 -13.19
CA ALA A 358 17.27 -4.27 -14.49
C ALA A 358 16.54 -3.11 -15.18
N LEU A 359 16.94 -2.75 -16.40
CA LEU A 359 16.37 -1.60 -17.14
C LEU A 359 14.83 -1.63 -17.18
N ASN A 360 14.23 -2.83 -17.11
CA ASN A 360 12.80 -3.05 -16.95
C ASN A 360 12.55 -4.14 -15.90
N PRO A 361 12.45 -3.82 -14.60
CA PRO A 361 12.33 -4.81 -13.54
C PRO A 361 11.08 -5.69 -13.70
N ALA A 362 9.97 -5.09 -14.11
CA ALA A 362 8.72 -5.80 -14.39
C ALA A 362 8.85 -6.86 -15.49
N LEU A 363 9.81 -6.75 -16.42
CA LEU A 363 10.05 -7.73 -17.48
C LEU A 363 11.18 -8.72 -17.17
N GLY A 364 11.85 -8.54 -16.03
CA GLY A 364 13.09 -9.22 -15.67
C GLY A 364 12.92 -10.54 -14.90
N LEU A 365 13.86 -10.77 -13.98
CA LEU A 365 13.89 -11.91 -13.07
C LEU A 365 12.90 -11.67 -11.92
N THR A 366 11.63 -12.02 -12.15
CA THR A 366 10.54 -11.81 -11.20
C THR A 366 9.60 -13.02 -11.13
N GLY A 367 8.86 -13.13 -10.03
CA GLY A 367 7.87 -14.17 -9.80
C GLY A 367 8.44 -15.58 -9.92
N ILE A 368 7.83 -16.39 -10.77
CA ILE A 368 8.24 -17.78 -10.95
C ILE A 368 9.65 -17.95 -11.52
N ARG A 369 10.14 -16.99 -12.31
CA ARG A 369 11.48 -17.05 -12.88
C ARG A 369 12.55 -16.97 -11.80
N LEU A 370 12.33 -16.08 -10.83
CA LEU A 370 13.18 -16.02 -9.63
C LEU A 370 13.07 -17.30 -8.82
N CYS A 371 11.86 -17.84 -8.64
CA CYS A 371 11.65 -19.12 -7.96
C CYS A 371 12.40 -20.29 -8.63
N HIS A 372 12.48 -20.31 -9.95
CA HIS A 372 13.26 -21.31 -10.70
C HIS A 372 14.77 -21.09 -10.61
N ALA A 373 15.22 -19.83 -10.58
CA ALA A 373 16.63 -19.49 -10.37
C ALA A 373 17.10 -19.81 -8.95
N GLU A 374 16.21 -19.66 -7.96
CA GLU A 374 16.46 -19.90 -6.53
C GLU A 374 15.63 -21.09 -5.99
N PRO A 375 15.93 -22.33 -6.42
CA PRO A 375 15.09 -23.49 -6.17
C PRO A 375 15.06 -23.92 -4.69
N VAL A 376 16.07 -23.54 -3.89
CA VAL A 376 16.09 -23.80 -2.44
C VAL A 376 15.00 -22.96 -1.76
N MET A 377 14.98 -21.66 -2.02
CA MET A 377 13.94 -20.75 -1.53
C MET A 377 12.54 -21.24 -1.93
N PHE A 378 12.38 -21.58 -3.21
CA PHE A 378 11.09 -22.00 -3.74
C PHE A 378 10.56 -23.29 -3.11
N ARG A 379 11.41 -24.32 -3.01
CA ARG A 379 11.01 -25.60 -2.39
C ARG A 379 10.77 -25.45 -0.89
N THR A 380 11.50 -24.57 -0.20
CA THR A 380 11.24 -24.23 1.20
C THR A 380 9.84 -23.68 1.40
N GLN A 381 9.41 -22.74 0.56
CA GLN A 381 8.04 -22.23 0.62
C GLN A 381 7.00 -23.33 0.33
N MET A 382 7.22 -24.15 -0.70
CA MET A 382 6.29 -25.24 -1.03
C MET A 382 6.13 -26.25 0.10
N ARG A 383 7.22 -26.66 0.75
CA ARG A 383 7.17 -27.58 1.89
C ARG A 383 6.37 -26.99 3.05
N ALA A 384 6.60 -25.73 3.37
CA ALA A 384 5.82 -25.03 4.39
C ALA A 384 4.31 -24.99 4.07
N ILE A 385 3.93 -24.73 2.81
CA ILE A 385 2.53 -24.73 2.35
C ILE A 385 1.91 -26.13 2.48
N LEU A 386 2.61 -27.17 2.01
CA LEU A 386 2.15 -28.58 2.07
C LEU A 386 1.95 -29.04 3.52
N ARG A 387 2.88 -28.70 4.41
CA ARG A 387 2.76 -28.98 5.86
C ARG A 387 1.56 -28.24 6.48
N ALA A 388 1.35 -26.97 6.10
CA ALA A 388 0.22 -26.18 6.60
C ALA A 388 -1.14 -26.73 6.13
N ALA A 389 -1.19 -27.39 4.97
CA ALA A 389 -2.42 -27.95 4.39
C ALA A 389 -3.07 -29.04 5.25
N VAL A 390 -2.35 -29.63 6.21
CA VAL A 390 -2.94 -30.55 7.20
C VAL A 390 -4.02 -29.85 8.06
N HIS A 391 -3.95 -28.53 8.20
CA HIS A 391 -4.82 -27.77 9.10
C HIS A 391 -6.04 -27.13 8.41
N GLY A 392 -6.19 -27.25 7.09
CA GLY A 392 -7.30 -26.65 6.37
C GLY A 392 -7.25 -26.80 4.84
N LYS A 393 -8.26 -26.28 4.15
CA LYS A 393 -8.35 -26.36 2.68
C LYS A 393 -7.44 -25.33 2.02
N ILE A 394 -6.19 -25.73 1.75
CA ILE A 394 -5.20 -24.88 1.10
C ILE A 394 -5.13 -25.16 -0.40
N ARG A 395 -5.01 -24.10 -1.19
CA ARG A 395 -4.71 -24.10 -2.61
C ARG A 395 -3.38 -23.38 -2.83
N MET A 396 -2.54 -23.87 -3.73
CA MET A 396 -1.26 -23.24 -4.09
C MET A 396 -1.36 -22.67 -5.50
N MET A 397 -0.82 -21.48 -5.72
CA MET A 397 -0.84 -20.83 -7.04
C MET A 397 0.51 -20.22 -7.40
N PHE A 398 0.96 -20.44 -8.64
CA PHE A 398 2.20 -19.86 -9.17
C PHE A 398 1.95 -18.53 -9.90
N PRO A 399 2.65 -17.43 -9.54
CA PRO A 399 2.60 -16.16 -10.25
C PRO A 399 3.43 -16.20 -11.54
N MET A 400 3.29 -15.21 -12.41
CA MET A 400 4.16 -14.86 -13.54
C MET A 400 4.44 -16.02 -14.53
N ILE A 401 3.53 -16.99 -14.63
CA ILE A 401 3.64 -18.08 -15.60
C ILE A 401 3.41 -17.48 -17.00
N ALA A 402 4.40 -17.59 -17.88
CA ALA A 402 4.31 -17.14 -19.27
C ALA A 402 4.15 -18.31 -20.25
N SER A 403 4.63 -19.50 -19.87
CA SER A 403 4.74 -20.66 -20.74
C SER A 403 4.40 -21.98 -20.04
N LEU A 404 4.04 -23.00 -20.83
CA LEU A 404 3.80 -24.36 -20.31
C LEU A 404 5.06 -25.01 -19.72
N SER A 405 6.25 -24.66 -20.24
CA SER A 405 7.53 -25.15 -19.72
C SER A 405 7.77 -24.70 -18.28
N GLU A 406 7.54 -23.42 -17.98
CA GLU A 406 7.68 -22.87 -16.62
C GLU A 406 6.72 -23.56 -15.67
N LEU A 407 5.46 -23.77 -16.08
CA LEU A 407 4.47 -24.47 -15.28
C LEU A 407 4.90 -25.92 -14.96
N LYS A 408 5.36 -26.67 -15.98
CA LYS A 408 5.84 -28.04 -15.78
C LYS A 408 7.05 -28.08 -14.84
N GLN A 409 7.98 -27.12 -14.98
CA GLN A 409 9.12 -27.01 -14.08
C GLN A 409 8.66 -26.78 -12.63
N SER A 410 7.70 -25.88 -12.40
CA SER A 410 7.12 -25.63 -11.07
C SER A 410 6.49 -26.88 -10.46
N LEU A 411 5.78 -27.68 -11.26
CA LEU A 411 5.22 -28.96 -10.81
C LEU A 411 6.31 -29.97 -10.43
N VAL A 412 7.45 -30.00 -11.13
CA VAL A 412 8.61 -30.82 -10.74
C VAL A 412 9.18 -30.38 -9.39
N HIS A 413 9.27 -29.08 -9.12
CA HIS A 413 9.68 -28.58 -7.80
C HIS A 413 8.69 -28.98 -6.69
N LEU A 414 7.38 -28.96 -6.98
CA LEU A 414 6.35 -29.41 -6.05
C LEU A 414 6.48 -30.89 -5.71
N GLU A 415 6.61 -31.75 -6.71
CA GLU A 415 6.81 -33.18 -6.49
C GLU A 415 8.12 -33.48 -5.75
N THR A 416 9.17 -32.68 -5.98
CA THR A 416 10.41 -32.78 -5.21
C THR A 416 10.20 -32.39 -3.74
N ALA A 417 9.46 -31.32 -3.48
CA ALA A 417 9.15 -30.88 -2.11
C ALA A 417 8.34 -31.95 -1.35
N LYS A 418 7.36 -32.59 -1.99
CA LYS A 418 6.61 -33.72 -1.41
C LYS A 418 7.52 -34.88 -1.05
N LYS A 419 8.40 -35.30 -1.96
CA LYS A 419 9.38 -36.38 -1.69
C LYS A 419 10.27 -36.07 -0.50
N GLN A 420 10.77 -34.83 -0.41
CA GLN A 420 11.60 -34.39 0.72
C GLN A 420 10.85 -34.48 2.06
N LEU A 421 9.57 -34.12 2.10
CA LEU A 421 8.75 -34.25 3.31
C LEU A 421 8.50 -35.72 3.68
N THR A 422 8.21 -36.56 2.68
CA THR A 422 8.06 -38.01 2.88
C THR A 422 9.34 -38.65 3.45
N GLU A 423 10.51 -38.30 2.91
CA GLU A 423 11.81 -38.80 3.38
C GLU A 423 12.14 -38.34 4.81
N ARG A 424 11.70 -37.13 5.19
CA ARG A 424 11.84 -36.60 6.55
C ARG A 424 10.81 -37.15 7.53
N GLY A 425 9.78 -37.85 7.05
CA GLY A 425 8.65 -38.32 7.88
C GLY A 425 7.77 -37.19 8.40
N GLU A 426 7.76 -36.04 7.72
CA GLU A 426 6.96 -34.88 8.12
C GLU A 426 5.54 -34.96 7.52
N PRO A 427 4.48 -34.77 8.32
CA PRO A 427 3.11 -34.84 7.83
C PRO A 427 2.79 -33.66 6.91
N PHE A 428 2.15 -33.96 5.78
CA PHE A 428 1.65 -32.97 4.83
C PHE A 428 0.35 -33.45 4.17
N ALA A 429 -0.38 -32.53 3.53
CA ALA A 429 -1.59 -32.85 2.77
C ALA A 429 -1.45 -32.40 1.31
N GLU A 430 -2.23 -33.03 0.44
CA GLU A 430 -2.38 -32.60 -0.96
C GLU A 430 -3.11 -31.25 -1.03
N VAL A 431 -2.76 -30.45 -2.03
CA VAL A 431 -3.32 -29.12 -2.28
C VAL A 431 -3.76 -29.01 -3.73
N ASP A 432 -4.83 -28.26 -3.98
CA ASP A 432 -5.18 -27.90 -5.37
C ASP A 432 -4.10 -26.95 -5.91
N VAL A 433 -3.62 -27.20 -7.13
CA VAL A 433 -2.56 -26.41 -7.75
C VAL A 433 -3.12 -25.57 -8.88
N GLY A 434 -2.85 -24.27 -8.85
CA GLY A 434 -3.26 -23.31 -9.86
C GLY A 434 -2.11 -22.47 -10.41
N CYS A 435 -2.42 -21.65 -11.40
CA CYS A 435 -1.54 -20.58 -11.83
C CYS A 435 -2.29 -19.26 -11.98
N MET A 436 -1.56 -18.16 -11.78
CA MET A 436 -2.06 -16.83 -12.07
C MET A 436 -1.91 -16.56 -13.57
N ILE A 437 -3.00 -16.14 -14.21
CA ILE A 437 -3.03 -15.70 -15.60
C ILE A 437 -2.91 -14.19 -15.60
N GLU A 438 -1.67 -13.73 -15.70
CA GLU A 438 -1.32 -12.31 -15.67
C GLU A 438 -0.33 -11.92 -16.80
N ILE A 439 0.19 -12.91 -17.53
CA ILE A 439 1.00 -12.69 -18.73
C ILE A 439 0.14 -12.94 -19.98
N PRO A 440 0.16 -12.04 -21.00
CA PRO A 440 -0.62 -12.21 -22.21
C PRO A 440 -0.37 -13.54 -22.94
N SER A 441 0.87 -14.05 -22.92
CA SER A 441 1.19 -15.35 -23.51
C SER A 441 0.48 -16.52 -22.81
N ALA A 442 0.33 -16.46 -21.49
CA ALA A 442 -0.43 -17.44 -20.71
C ALA A 442 -1.93 -17.30 -20.95
N ALA A 443 -2.44 -16.08 -21.10
CA ALA A 443 -3.82 -15.83 -21.48
C ALA A 443 -4.16 -16.45 -22.85
N LEU A 444 -3.31 -16.23 -23.86
CA LEU A 444 -3.48 -16.78 -25.21
C LEU A 444 -3.36 -18.31 -25.26
N THR A 445 -2.58 -18.90 -24.35
CA THR A 445 -2.33 -20.36 -24.30
C THR A 445 -3.02 -21.06 -23.14
N VAL A 446 -4.03 -20.42 -22.52
CA VAL A 446 -4.66 -20.88 -21.28
C VAL A 446 -5.23 -22.30 -21.39
N SER A 447 -5.74 -22.70 -22.57
CA SER A 447 -6.22 -24.06 -22.81
C SER A 447 -5.16 -25.13 -22.61
N SER A 448 -3.89 -24.80 -22.86
CA SER A 448 -2.75 -25.71 -22.66
C SER A 448 -2.37 -25.78 -21.19
N LEU A 449 -2.43 -24.66 -20.47
CA LEU A 449 -2.13 -24.59 -19.03
C LEU A 449 -3.17 -25.34 -18.20
N LEU A 450 -4.45 -25.17 -18.50
CA LEU A 450 -5.59 -25.78 -17.79
C LEU A 450 -5.58 -27.32 -17.73
N LYS A 451 -4.79 -27.97 -18.60
CA LYS A 451 -4.60 -29.44 -18.57
C LYS A 451 -3.71 -29.90 -17.41
N TRP A 452 -2.96 -28.99 -16.80
CA TRP A 452 -1.93 -29.28 -15.80
C TRP A 452 -2.22 -28.64 -14.43
N VAL A 453 -3.31 -27.88 -14.31
CA VAL A 453 -3.72 -27.20 -13.07
C VAL A 453 -5.18 -27.48 -12.75
N ASP A 454 -5.56 -27.31 -11.50
CA ASP A 454 -6.91 -27.49 -10.97
C ASP A 454 -7.77 -26.23 -11.14
N PHE A 455 -7.13 -25.06 -11.09
CA PHE A 455 -7.79 -23.77 -11.25
C PHE A 455 -6.82 -22.72 -11.82
N VAL A 456 -7.38 -21.58 -12.24
CA VAL A 456 -6.62 -20.38 -12.62
C VAL A 456 -7.18 -19.16 -11.89
N SER A 457 -6.33 -18.19 -11.59
CA SER A 457 -6.77 -16.88 -11.11
C SER A 457 -6.24 -15.78 -12.02
N ILE A 458 -7.06 -14.82 -12.40
CA ILE A 458 -6.67 -13.72 -13.28
C ILE A 458 -6.10 -12.58 -12.44
N GLY A 459 -4.83 -12.27 -12.66
CA GLY A 459 -4.16 -11.08 -12.11
C GLY A 459 -4.33 -9.92 -13.08
N THR A 460 -5.45 -9.19 -13.01
CA THR A 460 -5.74 -8.11 -13.99
C THR A 460 -4.71 -7.01 -13.93
N ASN A 461 -4.13 -6.76 -12.76
CA ASN A 461 -3.17 -5.71 -12.52
C ASN A 461 -2.02 -5.77 -13.53
N ASP A 462 -1.33 -6.91 -13.56
CA ASP A 462 -0.18 -7.15 -14.44
C ASP A 462 -0.63 -7.54 -15.86
N LEU A 463 -1.79 -8.21 -16.01
CA LEU A 463 -2.36 -8.50 -17.33
C LEU A 463 -2.61 -7.23 -18.15
N ILE A 464 -3.17 -6.19 -17.54
CA ILE A 464 -3.40 -4.89 -18.20
C ILE A 464 -2.05 -4.25 -18.55
N GLN A 465 -1.13 -4.20 -17.59
CA GLN A 465 0.21 -3.61 -17.77
C GLN A 465 0.96 -4.26 -18.94
N TYR A 466 1.03 -5.58 -19.02
CA TYR A 466 1.73 -6.26 -20.11
C TYR A 466 0.95 -6.29 -21.43
N THR A 467 -0.39 -6.27 -21.39
CA THR A 467 -1.19 -6.22 -22.62
C THR A 467 -1.09 -4.86 -23.29
N LEU A 468 -1.09 -3.77 -22.51
CA LEU A 468 -1.03 -2.41 -23.01
C LEU A 468 0.39 -1.85 -23.07
N SER A 469 1.37 -2.55 -22.49
CA SER A 469 2.76 -2.10 -22.37
C SER A 469 2.89 -0.77 -21.61
N VAL A 470 2.18 -0.66 -20.48
CA VAL A 470 2.11 0.55 -19.65
C VAL A 470 2.46 0.21 -18.20
N ASP A 471 3.48 0.87 -17.65
CA ASP A 471 3.75 0.83 -16.21
C ASP A 471 2.78 1.76 -15.49
N ARG A 472 1.92 1.20 -14.64
CA ARG A 472 0.96 1.96 -13.83
C ARG A 472 1.61 2.81 -12.74
N SER A 473 2.88 2.57 -12.43
CA SER A 473 3.66 3.32 -11.43
C SER A 473 4.36 4.52 -12.06
N ASP A 474 4.39 4.61 -13.39
CA ASP A 474 4.95 5.73 -14.13
C ASP A 474 3.84 6.75 -14.43
N ASP A 475 3.87 7.86 -13.69
CA ASP A 475 2.89 8.95 -13.81
C ASP A 475 2.81 9.53 -15.24
N ALA A 476 3.88 9.45 -16.05
CA ALA A 476 3.87 9.97 -17.41
C ALA A 476 2.96 9.16 -18.35
N VAL A 477 2.74 7.87 -18.05
CA VAL A 477 1.98 6.94 -18.92
C VAL A 477 0.81 6.27 -18.21
N SER A 478 0.63 6.49 -16.90
CA SER A 478 -0.44 5.85 -16.09
C SER A 478 -1.85 6.09 -16.64
N HIS A 479 -2.10 7.21 -17.33
CA HIS A 479 -3.37 7.50 -18.03
C HIS A 479 -3.71 6.52 -19.16
N LEU A 480 -2.73 5.78 -19.68
CA LEU A 480 -2.90 4.71 -20.68
C LEU A 480 -3.26 3.36 -20.03
N TYR A 481 -3.21 3.25 -18.70
CA TYR A 481 -3.63 2.06 -17.97
C TYR A 481 -5.16 1.98 -17.96
N GLN A 482 -5.71 1.21 -18.90
CA GLN A 482 -7.16 1.12 -19.14
C GLN A 482 -7.69 -0.29 -18.86
N PRO A 483 -8.30 -0.55 -17.68
CA PRO A 483 -8.89 -1.87 -17.37
C PRO A 483 -10.00 -2.28 -18.33
N ALA A 484 -10.76 -1.30 -18.85
CA ALA A 484 -11.82 -1.49 -19.82
C ALA A 484 -11.31 -1.61 -21.27
N HIS A 485 -10.01 -1.62 -21.53
CA HIS A 485 -9.51 -1.64 -22.91
C HIS A 485 -10.03 -2.89 -23.66
N PRO A 486 -10.51 -2.77 -24.92
CA PRO A 486 -11.08 -3.89 -25.68
C PRO A 486 -10.18 -5.13 -25.74
N ALA A 487 -8.86 -4.95 -25.84
CA ALA A 487 -7.91 -6.07 -25.81
C ALA A 487 -7.93 -6.82 -24.46
N VAL A 488 -8.01 -6.10 -23.34
CA VAL A 488 -8.10 -6.69 -22.00
C VAL A 488 -9.41 -7.44 -21.84
N ILE A 489 -10.53 -6.84 -22.22
CA ILE A 489 -11.86 -7.50 -22.17
C ILE A 489 -11.88 -8.77 -23.02
N LYS A 490 -11.31 -8.74 -24.23
CA LYS A 490 -11.19 -9.92 -25.09
C LYS A 490 -10.35 -11.03 -24.44
N LEU A 491 -9.25 -10.69 -23.77
CA LEU A 491 -8.45 -11.65 -23.01
C LEU A 491 -9.23 -12.24 -21.82
N LEU A 492 -9.90 -11.40 -21.03
CA LEU A 492 -10.76 -11.86 -19.92
C LEU A 492 -11.84 -12.83 -20.42
N SER A 493 -12.56 -12.44 -21.47
CA SER A 493 -13.59 -13.26 -22.11
C SER A 493 -13.02 -14.61 -22.56
N HIS A 494 -11.85 -14.61 -23.20
CA HIS A 494 -11.19 -15.82 -23.65
C HIS A 494 -10.80 -16.75 -22.49
N ILE A 495 -10.19 -16.21 -21.43
CA ILE A 495 -9.75 -16.97 -20.25
C ILE A 495 -10.96 -17.59 -19.55
N ILE A 496 -11.95 -16.78 -19.21
CA ILE A 496 -13.14 -17.21 -18.44
C ILE A 496 -13.92 -18.26 -19.22
N ARG A 497 -14.23 -18.00 -20.49
CA ARG A 497 -14.94 -18.94 -21.35
C ARG A 497 -14.18 -20.26 -21.50
N THR A 498 -12.86 -20.20 -21.66
CA THR A 498 -12.05 -21.41 -21.84
C THR A 498 -12.00 -22.25 -20.56
N ALA A 499 -11.83 -21.63 -19.39
CA ALA A 499 -11.85 -22.31 -18.10
C ALA A 499 -13.22 -22.96 -17.82
N ASN A 500 -14.31 -22.20 -18.00
CA ASN A 500 -15.67 -22.69 -17.79
C ASN A 500 -16.00 -23.85 -18.73
N ARG A 501 -15.64 -23.76 -20.01
CA ARG A 501 -15.87 -24.84 -21.00
C ARG A 501 -15.16 -26.16 -20.62
N VAL A 502 -14.00 -26.07 -19.98
CA VAL A 502 -13.23 -27.25 -19.54
C VAL A 502 -13.63 -27.71 -18.13
N GLY A 503 -14.53 -26.98 -17.46
CA GLY A 503 -14.99 -27.29 -16.10
C GLY A 503 -13.93 -27.04 -15.03
N LYS A 504 -12.96 -26.15 -15.29
CA LYS A 504 -11.90 -25.77 -14.35
C LYS A 504 -12.27 -24.45 -13.66
N GLY A 505 -11.91 -24.31 -12.39
CA GLY A 505 -12.20 -23.10 -11.62
C GLY A 505 -11.46 -21.87 -12.17
N VAL A 506 -12.16 -20.75 -12.31
CA VAL A 506 -11.58 -19.44 -12.64
C VAL A 506 -11.97 -18.41 -11.60
N SER A 507 -10.99 -17.68 -11.08
CA SER A 507 -11.19 -16.52 -10.21
C SER A 507 -10.50 -15.28 -10.77
N LEU A 508 -10.83 -14.11 -10.23
CA LEU A 508 -10.12 -12.86 -10.52
C LEU A 508 -9.67 -12.24 -9.20
N CYS A 509 -8.37 -11.90 -9.08
CA CYS A 509 -7.78 -11.38 -7.84
C CYS A 509 -7.14 -10.01 -7.96
N GLY A 510 -7.15 -9.40 -9.15
CA GLY A 510 -6.72 -8.01 -9.33
C GLY A 510 -7.77 -6.98 -8.87
N GLU A 511 -7.42 -5.70 -8.91
CA GLU A 511 -8.27 -4.62 -8.38
C GLU A 511 -9.64 -4.53 -9.06
N MET A 512 -9.71 -4.95 -10.34
CA MET A 512 -10.94 -5.02 -11.11
C MET A 512 -12.03 -5.90 -10.45
N ALA A 513 -11.67 -6.90 -9.63
CA ALA A 513 -12.65 -7.72 -8.91
C ALA A 513 -13.40 -6.93 -7.82
N GLY A 514 -12.76 -5.91 -7.26
CA GLY A 514 -13.32 -5.07 -6.19
C GLY A 514 -13.98 -3.79 -6.68
N ASP A 515 -14.06 -3.58 -8.00
CA ASP A 515 -14.65 -2.38 -8.59
C ASP A 515 -16.05 -2.68 -9.12
N THR A 516 -17.02 -1.95 -8.56
CA THR A 516 -18.44 -2.10 -8.89
C THR A 516 -18.74 -1.79 -10.35
N THR A 517 -17.93 -0.96 -11.01
CA THR A 517 -18.07 -0.59 -12.42
C THR A 517 -17.94 -1.81 -13.34
N TYR A 518 -17.07 -2.76 -12.97
CA TYR A 518 -16.79 -3.95 -13.77
C TYR A 518 -17.51 -5.21 -13.30
N THR A 519 -18.21 -5.16 -12.16
CA THR A 519 -18.84 -6.34 -11.56
C THR A 519 -19.83 -6.99 -12.54
N ARG A 520 -20.73 -6.21 -13.15
CA ARG A 520 -21.68 -6.70 -14.16
C ARG A 520 -20.99 -7.22 -15.43
N LEU A 521 -19.93 -6.55 -15.88
CA LEU A 521 -19.10 -7.02 -16.99
C LEU A 521 -18.56 -8.42 -16.69
N LEU A 522 -17.93 -8.59 -15.52
CA LEU A 522 -17.30 -9.86 -15.12
C LEU A 522 -18.33 -10.98 -14.93
N LEU A 523 -19.48 -10.69 -14.33
CA LEU A 523 -20.59 -11.64 -14.19
C LEU A 523 -21.09 -12.13 -15.56
N GLY A 524 -21.34 -11.20 -16.47
CA GLY A 524 -21.83 -11.50 -17.81
C GLY A 524 -20.77 -12.15 -18.73
N LEU A 525 -19.48 -11.99 -18.43
CA LEU A 525 -18.41 -12.79 -19.04
C LEU A 525 -18.38 -14.24 -18.52
N GLY A 526 -19.10 -14.55 -17.45
CA GLY A 526 -19.19 -15.88 -16.84
C GLY A 526 -18.29 -16.08 -15.61
N LEU A 527 -17.77 -15.02 -14.99
CA LEU A 527 -17.00 -15.14 -13.76
C LEU A 527 -17.94 -15.42 -12.58
N ARG A 528 -17.56 -16.37 -11.72
CA ARG A 528 -18.33 -16.75 -10.52
C ARG A 528 -17.53 -16.69 -9.22
N LYS A 529 -16.22 -16.41 -9.28
CA LYS A 529 -15.34 -16.29 -8.11
C LYS A 529 -14.56 -14.99 -8.15
N PHE A 530 -14.82 -14.11 -7.20
CA PHE A 530 -14.16 -12.80 -7.09
C PHE A 530 -13.28 -12.79 -5.86
N SER A 531 -12.05 -12.32 -5.98
CA SER A 531 -11.13 -12.12 -4.86
C SER A 531 -10.66 -10.67 -4.83
N MET A 532 -10.93 -9.96 -3.74
CA MET A 532 -10.75 -8.51 -3.69
C MET A 532 -10.29 -8.03 -2.32
N ASN A 533 -9.94 -6.75 -2.22
CA ASN A 533 -9.76 -6.12 -0.90
C ASN A 533 -11.07 -6.22 -0.10
N ILE A 534 -10.98 -6.64 1.17
CA ILE A 534 -12.13 -6.90 2.02
C ILE A 534 -13.10 -5.70 2.14
N ASN A 535 -12.58 -4.47 2.04
CA ASN A 535 -13.39 -3.25 2.15
C ASN A 535 -14.35 -3.07 0.97
N ASN A 536 -14.09 -3.69 -0.18
CA ASN A 536 -14.96 -3.60 -1.37
C ASN A 536 -16.01 -4.73 -1.42
N LEU A 537 -15.93 -5.72 -0.54
CA LEU A 537 -16.73 -6.94 -0.62
C LEU A 537 -18.23 -6.67 -0.59
N LEU A 538 -18.69 -5.79 0.31
CA LEU A 538 -20.12 -5.51 0.45
C LEU A 538 -20.67 -4.68 -0.71
N ASP A 539 -19.89 -3.76 -1.26
CA ASP A 539 -20.28 -2.97 -2.44
C ASP A 539 -20.45 -3.89 -3.65
N VAL A 540 -19.51 -4.80 -3.90
CA VAL A 540 -19.62 -5.78 -4.98
C VAL A 540 -20.78 -6.76 -4.74
N LYS A 541 -20.98 -7.19 -3.49
CA LYS A 541 -22.13 -8.03 -3.11
C LYS A 541 -23.48 -7.35 -3.43
N ASP A 542 -23.63 -6.06 -3.14
CA ASP A 542 -24.86 -5.31 -3.45
C ASP A 542 -25.14 -5.27 -4.97
N VAL A 543 -24.09 -5.10 -5.80
CA VAL A 543 -24.23 -5.16 -7.26
C VAL A 543 -24.61 -6.56 -7.74
N ILE A 544 -23.97 -7.61 -7.21
CA ILE A 544 -24.28 -9.01 -7.55
C ILE A 544 -25.75 -9.33 -7.27
N LEU A 545 -26.24 -9.00 -6.07
CA LEU A 545 -27.62 -9.27 -5.65
C LEU A 545 -28.68 -8.59 -6.53
N ARG A 546 -28.30 -7.53 -7.27
CA ARG A 546 -29.16 -6.75 -8.16
C ARG A 546 -28.84 -6.96 -9.64
N SER A 547 -28.04 -7.95 -9.96
CA SER A 547 -27.68 -8.29 -11.33
C SER A 547 -28.37 -9.59 -11.72
N ASP A 548 -28.86 -9.64 -12.94
CA ASP A 548 -29.40 -10.83 -13.60
C ASP A 548 -28.45 -11.19 -14.74
N THR A 549 -27.90 -12.40 -14.78
CA THR A 549 -26.88 -12.73 -15.77
C THR A 549 -27.44 -12.92 -17.18
N GLU A 550 -28.72 -13.31 -17.32
CA GLU A 550 -29.40 -13.43 -18.61
C GLU A 550 -29.59 -12.05 -19.26
N ASP A 551 -29.98 -11.03 -18.47
CA ASP A 551 -30.15 -9.66 -18.95
C ASP A 551 -28.83 -9.03 -19.46
N LEU A 552 -27.70 -9.45 -18.88
CA LEU A 552 -26.38 -8.92 -19.24
C LEU A 552 -25.88 -9.45 -20.58
N GLU A 553 -26.28 -10.64 -21.04
CA GLU A 553 -25.68 -11.33 -22.19
C GLU A 553 -25.58 -10.46 -23.44
N ASN A 554 -26.68 -9.77 -23.80
CA ASN A 554 -26.76 -8.97 -25.01
C ASN A 554 -25.78 -7.78 -25.01
N ASP A 555 -25.62 -7.12 -23.86
CA ASP A 555 -24.73 -5.97 -23.75
C ASP A 555 -23.27 -6.42 -23.64
N ILE A 556 -23.00 -7.57 -23.00
CA ILE A 556 -21.66 -8.17 -22.98
C ILE A 556 -21.20 -8.54 -24.39
N ILE A 557 -22.07 -9.11 -25.23
CA ILE A 557 -21.74 -9.42 -26.63
C ILE A 557 -21.32 -8.15 -27.38
N LYS A 558 -22.00 -7.02 -27.16
CA LYS A 558 -21.64 -5.73 -27.77
C LYS A 558 -20.31 -5.23 -27.26
N ILE A 559 -20.07 -5.28 -25.94
CA ILE A 559 -18.81 -4.85 -25.32
C ILE A 559 -17.63 -5.68 -25.83
N VAL A 560 -17.76 -7.01 -25.89
CA VAL A 560 -16.68 -7.90 -26.35
C VAL A 560 -16.37 -7.70 -27.85
N ARG A 561 -17.38 -7.36 -28.66
CA ARG A 561 -17.21 -7.06 -30.09
C ARG A 561 -16.65 -5.66 -30.35
N ASN A 562 -16.72 -4.77 -29.37
CA ASN A 562 -16.21 -3.42 -29.51
C ASN A 562 -14.69 -3.44 -29.73
N GLU A 563 -14.20 -2.48 -30.51
CA GLU A 563 -12.78 -2.30 -30.81
C GLU A 563 -12.28 -0.92 -30.41
N ASP A 564 -13.19 -0.02 -30.03
CA ASP A 564 -12.92 1.38 -29.74
C ASP A 564 -12.92 1.63 -28.23
N PRO A 565 -11.76 1.92 -27.60
CA PRO A 565 -11.67 2.17 -26.16
C PRO A 565 -12.67 3.22 -25.67
N ASP A 566 -12.85 4.33 -26.40
CA ASP A 566 -13.71 5.44 -26.00
C ASP A 566 -15.19 5.03 -25.95
N LYS A 567 -15.61 4.12 -26.84
CA LYS A 567 -16.97 3.55 -26.81
C LYS A 567 -17.18 2.61 -25.64
N THR A 568 -16.12 2.03 -25.09
CA THR A 568 -16.24 1.01 -24.04
C THR A 568 -16.79 1.61 -22.76
N ASP A 569 -16.35 2.81 -22.40
CA ASP A 569 -16.84 3.52 -21.21
C ASP A 569 -18.33 3.85 -21.31
N ALA A 570 -18.80 4.26 -22.50
CA ALA A 570 -20.22 4.51 -22.74
C ALA A 570 -21.05 3.22 -22.62
N LEU A 571 -20.53 2.10 -23.13
CA LEU A 571 -21.19 0.80 -23.00
C LEU A 571 -21.21 0.30 -21.55
N LEU A 572 -20.14 0.51 -20.79
CA LEU A 572 -20.08 0.18 -19.37
C LEU A 572 -21.00 1.05 -18.53
N LYS A 573 -21.12 2.34 -18.84
CA LYS A 573 -22.12 3.22 -18.21
C LYS A 573 -23.53 2.70 -18.46
N LYS A 574 -23.86 2.37 -19.71
CA LYS A 574 -25.16 1.79 -20.06
C LYS A 574 -25.43 0.46 -19.36
N LEU A 575 -24.41 -0.42 -19.26
CA LEU A 575 -24.50 -1.69 -18.54
C LEU A 575 -24.82 -1.47 -17.05
N ASN A 576 -24.35 -0.36 -16.48
CA ASN A 576 -24.52 -0.04 -15.07
C ASN A 576 -25.75 0.83 -14.76
N GLU A 577 -26.31 1.53 -15.75
CA GLU A 577 -27.55 2.31 -15.65
C GLU A 577 -28.78 1.42 -15.43
N PHE A 578 -28.70 0.13 -15.77
CA PHE A 578 -29.73 -0.86 -15.46
C PHE A 578 -29.73 -1.17 -13.94
N ASP A 579 -30.31 -0.28 -13.15
CA ASP A 579 -30.74 -0.55 -11.79
C ASP A 579 -32.28 -0.56 -11.79
N PRO A 580 -32.93 -1.74 -11.70
CA PRO A 580 -34.40 -1.84 -11.59
C PRO A 580 -34.97 -1.04 -10.41
N ASN A 581 -34.13 -0.66 -9.43
CA ASN A 581 -34.51 0.06 -8.22
C ASN A 581 -33.95 1.49 -8.11
N GLY A 582 -33.38 2.06 -9.18
CA GLY A 582 -33.18 3.50 -9.30
C GLY A 582 -32.26 4.16 -8.27
N ILE A 583 -31.09 3.59 -7.97
CA ILE A 583 -30.00 4.35 -7.34
C ILE A 583 -28.92 4.60 -8.39
N ALA A 584 -28.98 5.78 -9.01
CA ALA A 584 -27.92 6.23 -9.91
C ALA A 584 -26.55 6.11 -9.23
N PRO A 585 -25.50 5.63 -9.93
CA PRO A 585 -24.15 5.71 -9.42
C PRO A 585 -23.84 7.20 -9.16
N MET A 586 -23.30 7.49 -7.98
CA MET A 586 -22.84 8.84 -7.66
C MET A 586 -21.70 9.14 -8.62
N GLN A 587 -21.99 9.92 -9.67
CA GLN A 587 -21.01 10.35 -10.65
C GLN A 587 -19.93 11.14 -9.90
N ALA A 588 -18.70 10.62 -9.88
CA ALA A 588 -17.53 11.46 -9.73
C ALA A 588 -17.43 12.25 -11.04
N ALA A 589 -17.60 13.56 -10.95
CA ALA A 589 -17.38 14.49 -12.05
C ALA A 589 -15.91 14.90 -12.08
#